data_AF-A0A3N7CRE8-F1
#
_entry.id   AF-A0A3N7CRE8-F1
#
_cell.length_a   1.000
_cell.length_b   1.000
_cell.length_c   1.000
_cell.angle_alpha   90.00
_cell.angle_beta   90.00
_cell.angle_gamma   90.00
#
_symmetry.space_group_name_H-M   'P 1'
#
loop_
_entity.id
_entity.type
_entity.pdbx_description
1 polymer ?
#
loop_
_entity_poly.entity_id
_entity_poly.type
_entity_poly.pdbx_seq_one_letter_code
_entity_poly.pdbx_strand_id
1 'polypeptide(L)'
;MFGFFKNKYDNPALLEEISRTEEKWFVFLDKLEMRLQQLCSDALPELSAVFNEDSDPYKRSHSCMLSGLIGQVNQIRQKAIAAKEAHIIPFIYTSRITLPDLISSSGRKYHHRLYRFQMACFERHHQFEGKINEGIAKLRAVEGTI
;
A
#
# COMPACT_ATOMS: atom_id res chain seq x y z
N MET A 1 -8.75 7.72 -52.66
CA MET A 1 -7.79 8.36 -51.75
C MET A 1 -8.01 7.79 -50.34
N PHE A 2 -7.60 6.53 -50.11
CA PHE A 2 -7.80 5.81 -48.85
C PHE A 2 -6.45 5.63 -48.15
N GLY A 3 -6.19 6.44 -47.11
CA GLY A 3 -4.91 6.43 -46.41
C GLY A 3 -4.93 7.01 -44.99
N PHE A 4 -6.07 7.09 -44.32
CA PHE A 4 -6.22 7.75 -43.00
C PHE A 4 -6.53 6.80 -41.84
N PHE A 5 -6.02 5.56 -41.85
CA PHE A 5 -6.14 4.63 -40.72
C PHE A 5 -4.81 4.00 -40.30
N LYS A 6 -3.68 4.70 -40.45
CA LYS A 6 -2.41 4.29 -39.82
C LYS A 6 -2.08 5.25 -38.68
N ASN A 7 -1.92 4.68 -37.49
CA ASN A 7 -1.31 5.25 -36.27
C ASN A 7 -2.17 6.10 -35.32
N LYS A 8 -3.39 5.65 -34.96
CA LYS A 8 -4.10 6.17 -33.77
C LYS A 8 -3.78 5.45 -32.45
N TYR A 9 -2.93 4.42 -32.46
CA TYR A 9 -2.91 3.40 -31.39
C TYR A 9 -1.53 3.02 -30.83
N ASP A 10 -0.52 3.86 -31.04
CA ASP A 10 0.74 3.82 -30.28
C ASP A 10 0.75 5.07 -29.39
N ASN A 11 0.31 4.93 -28.14
CA ASN A 11 0.38 5.96 -27.11
C ASN A 11 1.52 5.63 -26.12
N PRO A 12 2.78 5.96 -26.45
CA PRO A 12 3.91 5.70 -25.56
C PRO A 12 3.79 6.46 -24.23
N ALA A 13 3.13 7.63 -24.25
CA ALA A 13 2.91 8.43 -23.05
C ALA A 13 2.07 7.69 -21.99
N LEU A 14 1.07 6.90 -22.40
CA LEU A 14 0.29 6.08 -21.47
C LEU A 14 1.14 4.96 -20.83
N LEU A 15 2.08 4.36 -21.57
CA LEU A 15 2.97 3.33 -21.01
C LEU A 15 3.95 3.92 -19.99
N GLU A 16 4.45 5.11 -20.28
CA GLU A 16 5.30 5.87 -19.37
C GLU A 16 4.52 6.29 -18.11
N GLU A 17 3.29 6.77 -18.27
CA GLU A 17 2.42 7.16 -17.17
C GLU A 17 2.06 5.99 -16.26
N ILE A 18 1.76 4.82 -16.83
CA ILE A 18 1.56 3.57 -16.06
C ILE A 18 2.80 3.27 -15.22
N SER A 19 3.99 3.31 -15.83
CA SER A 19 5.24 2.96 -15.15
C SER A 19 5.59 3.96 -14.05
N ARG A 20 5.40 5.26 -14.30
CA ARG A 20 5.62 6.33 -13.33
C ARG A 20 4.65 6.26 -12.16
N THR A 21 3.39 5.90 -12.42
CA THR A 21 2.37 5.73 -11.37
C THR A 21 2.70 4.53 -10.50
N GLU A 22 3.18 3.42 -11.09
CA GLU A 22 3.64 2.23 -10.38
C GLU A 22 4.80 2.56 -9.42
N GLU A 23 5.84 3.22 -9.94
CA GLU A 23 7.01 3.61 -9.15
C GLU A 23 6.63 4.54 -7.99
N LYS A 24 5.83 5.58 -8.26
CA LYS A 24 5.35 6.49 -7.22
C LYS A 24 4.55 5.76 -6.14
N TRP A 25 3.73 4.80 -6.53
CA TRP A 25 2.96 3.99 -5.60
C TRP A 25 3.86 3.15 -4.70
N PHE A 26 4.88 2.52 -5.28
CA PHE A 26 5.80 1.65 -4.54
C PHE A 26 6.63 2.46 -3.55
N VAL A 27 7.22 3.57 -4.00
CA VAL A 27 7.97 4.48 -3.13
C VAL A 27 7.10 5.06 -2.00
N PHE A 28 5.82 5.32 -2.28
CA PHE A 28 4.89 5.77 -1.26
C PHE A 28 4.66 4.69 -0.18
N LEU A 29 4.44 3.43 -0.58
CA LEU A 29 4.28 2.33 0.37
C LEU A 29 5.56 2.05 1.15
N ASP A 30 6.74 2.09 0.51
CA ASP A 30 8.03 1.93 1.18
C ASP A 30 8.21 2.97 2.30
N LYS A 31 7.80 4.22 2.07
CA LYS A 31 7.82 5.28 3.09
C LYS A 31 6.89 4.99 4.26
N LEU A 32 5.72 4.43 4.01
CA LEU A 32 4.80 4.03 5.08
C LEU A 32 5.34 2.83 5.87
N GLU A 33 6.02 1.89 5.20
CA GLU A 33 6.68 0.76 5.87
C GLU A 33 7.85 1.20 6.73
N MET A 34 8.70 2.11 6.24
CA MET A 34 9.76 2.69 7.07
C MET A 34 9.20 3.39 8.31
N ARG A 35 8.08 4.11 8.16
CA ARG A 35 7.41 4.75 9.29
C ARG A 35 6.85 3.73 10.28
N LEU A 36 6.26 2.64 9.79
CA LEU A 36 5.77 1.54 10.63
C LEU A 36 6.94 0.90 11.41
N GLN A 37 8.04 0.61 10.72
CA GLN A 37 9.22 0.03 11.33
C GLN A 37 9.81 0.93 12.42
N GLN A 38 9.93 2.23 12.15
CA GLN A 38 10.39 3.20 13.14
C GLN A 38 9.47 3.23 14.35
N LEU A 39 8.14 3.35 14.13
CA LEU A 39 7.15 3.34 15.20
C LEU A 39 7.30 2.09 16.09
N CYS A 40 7.39 0.91 15.49
CA CYS A 40 7.54 -0.33 16.25
C CYS A 40 8.89 -0.41 16.98
N SER A 41 9.99 0.03 16.36
CA SER A 41 11.32 -0.02 16.97
C SER A 41 11.42 0.86 18.22
N ASP A 42 10.77 2.03 18.18
CA ASP A 42 10.75 2.97 19.29
C ASP A 42 9.76 2.56 20.37
N ALA A 43 8.58 2.06 19.97
CA ALA A 43 7.49 1.79 20.89
C ALA A 43 7.61 0.45 21.63
N LEU A 44 8.23 -0.57 21.04
CA LEU A 44 8.32 -1.90 21.67
C LEU A 44 9.10 -1.88 23.00
N PRO A 45 10.28 -1.23 23.11
CA PRO A 45 10.99 -1.13 24.40
C PRO A 45 10.19 -0.37 25.45
N GLU A 46 9.55 0.74 25.06
CA GLU A 46 8.77 1.58 25.97
C GLU A 46 7.52 0.84 26.46
N LEU A 47 6.82 0.13 25.56
CA LEU A 47 5.65 -0.68 25.91
C LEU A 47 6.03 -1.82 26.88
N SER A 48 7.21 -2.44 26.68
CA SER A 48 7.72 -3.46 27.59
C SER A 48 8.08 -2.89 28.96
N ALA A 49 8.69 -1.70 29.01
CA ALA A 49 8.99 -1.01 30.27
C ALA A 49 7.69 -0.71 31.05
N VAL A 50 6.69 -0.13 30.37
CA VAL A 50 5.38 0.15 30.99
C VAL A 50 4.72 -1.13 31.49
N PHE A 51 4.79 -2.24 30.75
CA PHE A 51 4.26 -3.52 31.23
C PHE A 51 4.92 -3.99 32.53
N ASN A 52 6.24 -3.88 32.62
CA ASN A 52 7.01 -4.34 33.78
C ASN A 52 6.83 -3.44 35.01
N GLU A 53 6.74 -2.12 34.79
CA GLU A 53 6.58 -1.12 35.85
C GLU A 53 5.13 -1.01 36.36
N ASP A 54 4.14 -1.37 35.54
CA ASP A 54 2.73 -1.27 35.90
C ASP A 54 2.37 -2.30 36.99
N SER A 55 2.24 -1.83 38.23
CA SER A 55 1.81 -2.65 39.37
C SER A 55 0.30 -2.92 39.40
N ASP A 56 -0.49 -2.32 38.51
CA ASP A 56 -1.92 -2.62 38.38
C ASP A 56 -2.10 -4.08 37.92
N PRO A 57 -2.89 -4.92 38.63
CA PRO A 57 -3.17 -6.30 38.23
C PRO A 57 -3.72 -6.44 36.81
N TYR A 58 -4.41 -5.42 36.30
CA TYR A 58 -4.99 -5.38 34.95
C TYR A 58 -4.09 -4.71 33.92
N LYS A 59 -2.88 -4.25 34.31
CA LYS A 59 -1.91 -3.59 33.43
C LYS A 59 -2.53 -2.46 32.59
N ARG A 60 -3.33 -1.61 33.23
CA ARG A 60 -4.16 -0.60 32.55
C ARG A 60 -3.32 0.40 31.76
N SER A 61 -2.16 0.80 32.29
CA SER A 61 -1.27 1.75 31.62
C SER A 61 -0.71 1.15 30.33
N HIS A 62 -0.29 -0.12 30.40
CA HIS A 62 0.14 -0.88 29.23
C HIS A 62 -0.98 -0.99 28.19
N SER A 63 -2.20 -1.38 28.62
CA SER A 63 -3.34 -1.54 27.70
C SER A 63 -3.73 -0.25 26.98
N CYS A 64 -3.72 0.89 27.70
CA CYS A 64 -3.94 2.21 27.13
C CYS A 64 -2.87 2.57 26.08
N MET A 65 -1.60 2.35 26.41
CA MET A 65 -0.49 2.62 25.49
C MET A 65 -0.55 1.73 24.24
N LEU A 66 -0.76 0.42 24.42
CA LEU A 66 -0.94 -0.54 23.33
C LEU A 66 -2.07 -0.11 22.39
N SER A 67 -3.21 0.28 22.94
CA SER A 67 -4.35 0.77 22.16
C SER A 67 -4.00 2.03 21.36
N GLY A 68 -3.26 2.97 21.96
CA GLY A 68 -2.76 4.16 21.26
C GLY A 68 -1.82 3.82 20.10
N LEU A 69 -0.89 2.89 20.32
CA LEU A 69 0.06 2.43 19.29
C LEU A 69 -0.64 1.71 18.14
N ILE A 70 -1.57 0.81 18.44
CA ILE A 70 -2.42 0.16 17.42
C ILE A 70 -3.21 1.20 16.63
N GLY A 71 -3.71 2.25 17.30
CA GLY A 71 -4.35 3.40 16.65
C GLY A 71 -3.43 4.07 15.63
N GLN A 72 -2.17 4.34 15.99
CA GLN A 72 -1.18 4.92 15.08
C GLN A 72 -0.87 4.00 13.89
N VAL A 73 -0.71 2.70 14.12
CA VAL A 73 -0.52 1.71 13.04
C VAL A 73 -1.72 1.68 12.09
N ASN A 74 -2.94 1.71 12.63
CA ASN A 74 -4.15 1.77 11.81
C ASN A 74 -4.25 3.08 11.01
N GLN A 75 -3.77 4.21 11.54
CA GLN A 75 -3.70 5.44 10.74
C GLN A 75 -2.74 5.30 9.54
N ILE A 76 -1.63 4.57 9.69
CA ILE A 76 -0.70 4.28 8.59
C ILE A 76 -1.42 3.41 7.53
N ARG A 77 -2.14 2.37 7.95
CA ARG A 77 -2.99 1.55 7.07
C ARG A 77 -4.00 2.41 6.31
N GLN A 78 -4.76 3.25 7.00
CA GLN A 78 -5.80 4.08 6.38
C GLN A 78 -5.22 5.06 5.34
N LYS A 79 -4.02 5.59 5.57
CA LYS A 79 -3.33 6.42 4.57
C LYS A 79 -3.03 5.64 3.28
N ALA A 80 -2.61 4.39 3.38
CA ALA A 80 -2.40 3.54 2.22
C ALA A 80 -3.70 3.24 1.46
N ILE A 81 -4.78 2.91 2.20
CA ILE A 81 -6.10 2.66 1.61
C ILE A 81 -6.61 3.90 0.87
N ALA A 82 -6.60 5.06 1.53
CA ALA A 82 -7.06 6.31 0.94
C ALA A 82 -6.26 6.70 -0.31
N ALA A 83 -4.93 6.54 -0.29
CA ALA A 83 -4.11 6.82 -1.46
C ALA A 83 -4.38 5.86 -2.64
N LYS A 84 -4.61 4.57 -2.35
CA LYS A 84 -5.00 3.58 -3.36
C LYS A 84 -6.34 3.95 -4.01
N GLU A 85 -7.33 4.31 -3.20
CA GLU A 85 -8.67 4.71 -3.65
C GLU A 85 -8.67 6.03 -4.41
N ALA A 86 -7.83 6.99 -4.02
CA ALA A 86 -7.75 8.30 -4.66
C ALA A 86 -6.94 8.30 -5.95
N HIS A 87 -5.93 7.44 -6.08
CA HIS A 87 -4.95 7.53 -7.18
C HIS A 87 -4.88 6.27 -8.04
N ILE A 88 -4.83 5.08 -7.45
CA ILE A 88 -4.59 3.84 -8.21
C ILE A 88 -5.87 3.34 -8.87
N ILE A 89 -6.96 3.24 -8.11
CA ILE A 89 -8.25 2.76 -8.63
C ILE A 89 -8.76 3.67 -9.77
N PRO A 90 -8.80 5.01 -9.61
CA PRO A 90 -9.25 5.90 -10.68
C PRO A 90 -8.35 5.84 -11.92
N PHE A 91 -7.03 5.73 -11.73
CA PHE A 91 -6.10 5.60 -12.85
C PHE A 91 -6.34 4.32 -13.66
N ILE A 92 -6.62 3.18 -13.01
CA ILE A 92 -6.96 1.92 -13.69
C ILE A 92 -8.22 2.09 -14.54
N TYR A 93 -9.28 2.67 -13.96
CA TYR A 93 -10.56 2.85 -14.67
C TYR A 93 -10.42 3.79 -15.87
N THR A 94 -9.81 4.97 -15.67
CA THR A 94 -9.60 5.96 -16.74
C THR A 94 -8.70 5.40 -17.83
N SER A 95 -7.63 4.69 -17.47
CA SER A 95 -6.75 4.04 -18.44
C SER A 95 -7.52 3.01 -19.27
N ARG A 96 -8.36 2.18 -18.64
CA ARG A 96 -9.15 1.15 -19.34
C ARG A 96 -10.11 1.72 -20.38
N ILE A 97 -10.72 2.88 -20.11
CA ILE A 97 -11.66 3.56 -21.02
C ILE A 97 -10.92 4.14 -22.25
N THR A 98 -9.65 4.54 -22.08
CA THR A 98 -8.86 5.17 -23.15
C THR A 98 -8.11 4.16 -24.02
N LEU A 99 -8.16 2.86 -23.70
CA LEU A 99 -7.42 1.84 -24.43
C LEU A 99 -8.02 1.53 -25.82
N PRO A 100 -7.15 1.18 -26.79
CA PRO A 100 -7.59 0.62 -28.07
C PRO A 100 -8.38 -0.67 -27.86
N ASP A 101 -9.15 -1.04 -28.89
CA ASP A 101 -9.84 -2.32 -28.92
C ASP A 101 -8.84 -3.51 -28.84
N LEU A 102 -9.23 -4.55 -28.11
CA LEU A 102 -8.45 -5.77 -27.82
C LEU A 102 -8.11 -6.57 -29.09
N ILE A 103 -8.83 -6.31 -30.18
CA ILE A 103 -8.67 -7.01 -31.45
C ILE A 103 -7.32 -6.66 -32.11
N SER A 104 -6.78 -5.46 -31.87
CA SER A 104 -5.48 -5.03 -32.39
C SER A 104 -4.30 -5.57 -31.57
N SER A 105 -3.15 -5.83 -32.22
CA SER A 105 -1.93 -6.25 -31.53
C SER A 105 -1.44 -5.20 -30.52
N SER A 106 -1.47 -3.92 -30.89
CA SER A 106 -1.17 -2.80 -30.00
C SER A 106 -2.14 -2.75 -28.82
N GLY A 107 -3.45 -2.88 -29.06
CA GLY A 107 -4.46 -2.97 -28.01
C GLY A 107 -4.16 -4.07 -26.99
N ARG A 108 -3.88 -5.30 -27.45
CA ARG A 108 -3.48 -6.40 -26.55
C ARG A 108 -2.28 -6.06 -25.68
N LYS A 109 -1.27 -5.40 -26.24
CA LYS A 109 -0.07 -4.97 -25.48
C LYS A 109 -0.44 -3.99 -24.38
N TYR A 110 -1.29 -3.00 -24.66
CA TYR A 110 -1.75 -2.03 -23.66
C TYR A 110 -2.60 -2.68 -22.56
N HIS A 111 -3.56 -3.51 -22.94
CA HIS A 111 -4.41 -4.23 -21.98
C HIS A 111 -3.55 -5.14 -21.08
N HIS A 112 -2.56 -5.83 -21.64
CA HIS A 112 -1.63 -6.64 -20.86
C HIS A 112 -0.79 -5.81 -19.89
N ARG A 113 -0.29 -4.64 -20.32
CA ARG A 113 0.50 -3.74 -19.45
C ARG A 113 -0.35 -3.18 -18.32
N LEU A 114 -1.57 -2.72 -18.59
CA LEU A 114 -2.50 -2.21 -17.58
C LEU A 114 -2.90 -3.30 -16.58
N TYR A 115 -3.14 -4.53 -17.07
CA TYR A 115 -3.41 -5.67 -16.20
C TYR A 115 -2.22 -5.98 -15.29
N ARG A 116 -0.99 -6.02 -15.82
CA ARG A 116 0.22 -6.22 -15.02
C ARG A 116 0.40 -5.13 -13.96
N PHE A 117 0.21 -3.87 -14.33
CA PHE A 117 0.23 -2.75 -13.40
C PHE A 117 -0.79 -2.94 -12.26
N GLN A 118 -2.04 -3.27 -12.59
CA GLN A 118 -3.08 -3.50 -11.60
C GLN A 118 -2.69 -4.61 -10.63
N MET A 119 -2.21 -5.75 -11.13
CA MET A 119 -1.76 -6.86 -10.29
C MET A 119 -0.58 -6.45 -9.41
N ALA A 120 0.42 -5.75 -9.97
CA ALA A 120 1.59 -5.31 -9.24
C ALA A 120 1.24 -4.33 -8.09
N CYS A 121 0.37 -3.34 -8.35
CA CYS A 121 -0.09 -2.41 -7.32
C CYS A 121 -0.88 -3.10 -6.20
N PHE A 122 -1.74 -4.07 -6.53
CA PHE A 122 -2.55 -4.78 -5.55
C PHE A 122 -1.73 -5.75 -4.73
N GLU A 123 -0.81 -6.49 -5.37
CA GLU A 123 0.13 -7.38 -4.69
C GLU A 123 1.05 -6.60 -3.75
N ARG A 124 1.64 -5.48 -4.21
CA ARG A 124 2.47 -4.63 -3.35
C ARG A 124 1.71 -4.09 -2.14
N HIS A 125 0.44 -3.74 -2.31
CA HIS A 125 -0.43 -3.30 -1.21
C HIS A 125 -0.79 -4.45 -0.26
N HIS A 126 -0.99 -5.66 -0.78
CA HIS A 126 -1.21 -6.85 0.05
C HIS A 126 0.01 -7.16 0.92
N GLN A 127 1.22 -7.08 0.36
CA GLN A 127 2.47 -7.23 1.11
C GLN A 127 2.59 -6.19 2.23
N PHE A 128 2.24 -4.93 1.92
CA PHE A 128 2.16 -3.85 2.90
C PHE A 128 1.17 -4.17 4.05
N GLU A 129 -0.02 -4.66 3.74
CA GLU A 129 -0.99 -5.11 4.76
C GLU A 129 -0.43 -6.24 5.63
N GLY A 130 0.33 -7.15 5.04
CA GLY A 130 1.09 -8.17 5.76
C GLY A 130 2.02 -7.55 6.82
N LYS A 131 2.79 -6.52 6.44
CA LYS A 131 3.67 -5.79 7.37
C LYS A 131 2.92 -5.05 8.47
N ILE A 132 1.78 -4.44 8.15
CA ILE A 132 0.91 -3.83 9.16
C ILE A 132 0.45 -4.88 10.19
N ASN A 133 0.00 -6.04 9.71
CA ASN A 133 -0.45 -7.12 10.59
C ASN A 133 0.69 -7.68 11.44
N GLU A 134 1.89 -7.86 10.87
CA GLU A 134 3.10 -8.22 11.62
C GLU A 134 3.41 -7.20 12.73
N GLY A 135 3.32 -5.89 12.43
CA GLY A 135 3.55 -4.82 13.40
C GLY A 135 2.54 -4.83 14.55
N ILE A 136 1.25 -4.99 14.25
CA ILE A 136 0.19 -5.13 15.28
C ILE A 136 0.42 -6.38 16.13
N ALA A 137 0.79 -7.50 15.50
CA ALA A 137 1.07 -8.75 16.22
C ALA A 137 2.25 -8.59 17.17
N LYS A 138 3.34 -7.94 16.74
CA LYS A 138 4.50 -7.64 17.60
C LYS A 138 4.13 -6.76 18.79
N LEU A 139 3.34 -5.71 18.58
CA LEU A 139 2.86 -4.83 19.66
C LEU A 139 2.04 -5.61 20.70
N ARG A 140 1.14 -6.49 20.26
CA ARG A 140 0.33 -7.32 21.15
C ARG A 140 1.15 -8.38 21.89
N ALA A 141 2.19 -8.91 21.26
CA ALA A 141 3.05 -9.92 21.86
C ALA A 141 3.94 -9.38 23.00
N VAL A 142 3.96 -8.07 23.25
CA VAL A 142 4.66 -7.47 24.40
C VAL A 142 3.93 -7.74 25.73
N GLU A 143 2.71 -8.28 25.68
CA GLU A 143 2.04 -8.87 26.85
C GLU A 143 2.94 -9.98 27.43
N GLY A 144 3.57 -9.68 28.56
CA GLY A 144 4.62 -10.44 29.22
C GLY A 144 4.87 -11.85 28.70
N THR A 145 6.01 -12.05 28.04
CA THR A 145 6.72 -13.34 28.09
C THR A 145 6.96 -13.65 29.57
N ILE A 146 6.07 -14.49 30.13
CA ILE A 146 6.26 -15.17 31.42
C ILE A 146 7.34 -16.24 31.23
#